data_AF-A0A842R6P8-F1
#
_entry.id   AF-A0A842R6P8-F1
#
_cell.length_a   1.000
_cell.length_b   1.000
_cell.length_c   1.000
_cell.angle_alpha   90.00
_cell.angle_beta   90.00
_cell.angle_gamma   90.00
#
_symmetry.space_group_name_H-M   'P 1'
#
loop_
_entity.id
_entity.type
_entity.pdbx_description
1 polymer ?
#
loop_
_entity_poly.entity_id
_entity_poly.type
_entity_poly.pdbx_seq_one_letter_code
_entity_poly.pdbx_strand_id
1 'polypeptide(L)'
;MPDMESIIFIVGNHDTGKTTVMETLLDYLKDKEFKIATIKDIKHSGFKLDEQGKDTWRHAKAGASIVCAGAIHETDFLVKNHLEFEKIKELVSPHADIILVEGFKEVRGKKIIVARTLNDITQIQGLIAEDDEILAVAGPVVDDGLYSGDATTMERGEVPHSLQELLIKLGKQGQLRRNRLEMPLASYSCSLDVNGCNIPLKPYVSTTLKNIVIATIAPLTWNLKNPLNHGRISFQVNESTVKRESFKMQVNQKSLVLKSFVVDSISSVILGYISTLDLESTLMDQEMQDVLIKIDSNTRDDDGKTKSLK
;
A
#
# COMPACT_ATOMS: atom_id res chain seq x y z
N MET A 1 -7.59 -4.45 4.95
CA MET A 1 -7.13 -5.12 3.72
C MET A 1 -6.66 -4.03 2.77
N PRO A 2 -5.60 -4.20 1.96
CA PRO A 2 -5.32 -3.23 0.90
C PRO A 2 -6.55 -3.15 0.00
N ASP A 3 -7.18 -1.97 -0.02
CA ASP A 3 -8.52 -1.80 -0.59
C ASP A 3 -8.55 -2.21 -2.06
N MET A 4 -9.46 -3.15 -2.37
CA MET A 4 -9.83 -3.58 -3.73
C MET A 4 -10.34 -2.41 -4.60
N GLU A 5 -10.54 -1.24 -4.01
CA GLU A 5 -11.14 -0.09 -4.68
C GLU A 5 -10.37 0.37 -5.91
N SER A 6 -9.04 0.27 -5.92
CA SER A 6 -8.16 0.72 -7.02
C SER A 6 -7.82 -0.37 -8.05
N ILE A 7 -8.57 -1.48 -8.06
CA ILE A 7 -8.35 -2.60 -8.99
C ILE A 7 -9.50 -2.67 -9.98
N ILE A 8 -9.17 -2.75 -11.27
CA ILE A 8 -10.15 -2.99 -12.35
C ILE A 8 -9.76 -4.27 -13.07
N PHE A 9 -10.72 -5.18 -13.19
CA PHE A 9 -10.56 -6.46 -13.89
C PHE A 9 -11.11 -6.36 -15.31
N ILE A 10 -10.29 -6.70 -16.29
CA ILE A 10 -10.66 -6.82 -17.69
C ILE A 10 -10.92 -8.31 -17.93
N VAL A 11 -12.19 -8.68 -18.01
CA VAL A 11 -12.64 -10.07 -18.07
C VAL A 11 -13.26 -10.38 -19.42
N GLY A 12 -12.94 -11.55 -19.97
CA GLY A 12 -13.39 -11.92 -21.31
C GLY A 12 -12.93 -13.33 -21.67
N ASN A 13 -13.52 -13.91 -22.71
CA ASN A 13 -13.04 -15.17 -23.28
C ASN A 13 -11.67 -14.97 -23.96
N HIS A 14 -11.00 -16.06 -24.33
CA HIS A 14 -9.77 -15.95 -25.10
C HIS A 14 -10.06 -15.23 -26.44
N ASP A 15 -9.12 -14.41 -26.91
CA ASP A 15 -9.23 -13.71 -28.20
C ASP A 15 -10.43 -12.75 -28.37
N THR A 16 -10.96 -12.18 -27.29
CA THR A 16 -12.08 -11.19 -27.36
C THR A 16 -11.64 -9.74 -27.49
N GLY A 17 -10.33 -9.44 -27.51
CA GLY A 17 -9.81 -8.07 -27.55
C GLY A 17 -9.44 -7.47 -26.18
N LYS A 18 -9.33 -8.29 -25.12
CA LYS A 18 -8.90 -7.84 -23.78
C LYS A 18 -7.61 -7.02 -23.81
N THR A 19 -6.62 -7.46 -24.58
CA THR A 19 -5.33 -6.76 -24.69
C THR A 19 -5.50 -5.39 -25.32
N THR A 20 -6.38 -5.24 -26.32
CA THR A 20 -6.70 -3.92 -26.91
C THR A 20 -7.38 -3.00 -25.91
N VAL A 21 -8.29 -3.53 -25.09
CA VAL A 21 -8.90 -2.75 -23.99
C VAL A 21 -7.85 -2.34 -22.96
N MET A 22 -6.94 -3.24 -22.57
CA MET A 22 -5.82 -2.93 -21.68
C MET A 22 -4.93 -1.82 -22.23
N GLU A 23 -4.54 -1.89 -23.51
CA GLU A 23 -3.74 -0.87 -24.20
C GLU A 23 -4.46 0.48 -24.22
N THR A 24 -5.76 0.49 -24.55
CA THR A 24 -6.58 1.71 -24.56
C THR A 24 -6.63 2.39 -23.19
N LEU A 25 -6.78 1.61 -22.11
CA LEU A 25 -6.76 2.13 -20.74
C LEU A 25 -5.38 2.64 -20.34
N LEU A 26 -4.32 1.92 -20.69
CA LEU A 26 -2.94 2.32 -20.40
C LEU A 26 -2.56 3.61 -21.14
N ASP A 27 -2.93 3.74 -22.40
CA ASP A 27 -2.69 4.95 -23.20
C ASP A 27 -3.42 6.16 -22.61
N TYR A 28 -4.68 5.98 -22.18
CA TYR A 28 -5.43 7.04 -21.49
C TYR A 28 -4.75 7.49 -20.18
N LEU A 29 -4.22 6.54 -19.41
CA LEU A 29 -3.62 6.78 -18.09
C LEU A 29 -2.18 7.28 -18.14
N LYS A 30 -1.47 7.07 -19.26
CA LYS A 30 -0.03 7.35 -19.41
C LYS A 30 0.38 8.76 -18.99
N ASP A 31 -0.42 9.76 -19.36
CA ASP A 31 -0.11 11.18 -19.11
C ASP A 31 -0.78 11.74 -17.84
N LYS A 32 -1.33 10.87 -16.97
CA LYS A 32 -2.08 11.27 -15.77
C LYS A 32 -1.26 11.20 -14.47
N GLU A 33 0.06 10.96 -14.57
CA GLU A 33 1.00 10.88 -13.44
C GLU A 33 0.64 9.86 -12.36
N PHE A 34 -0.13 8.83 -12.72
CA PHE A 34 -0.42 7.69 -11.85
C PHE A 34 0.58 6.57 -12.09
N LYS A 35 1.05 5.92 -11.03
CA LYS A 35 1.78 4.66 -11.14
C LYS A 35 0.78 3.55 -11.46
N ILE A 36 0.88 2.95 -12.64
CA ILE A 36 -0.01 1.87 -13.06
C ILE A 36 0.74 0.54 -12.96
N ALA A 37 0.11 -0.46 -12.38
CA ALA A 37 0.57 -1.84 -12.48
C ALA A 37 -0.44 -2.70 -13.24
N THR A 38 0.06 -3.75 -13.88
CA THR A 38 -0.77 -4.73 -14.55
C THR A 38 -0.56 -6.12 -13.96
N ILE A 39 -1.61 -6.92 -13.92
CA ILE A 39 -1.56 -8.33 -13.55
C ILE A 39 -2.24 -9.11 -14.67
N LYS A 40 -1.61 -10.19 -15.15
CA LYS A 40 -2.19 -11.06 -16.16
C LYS A 40 -2.34 -12.48 -15.63
N ASP A 41 -3.58 -12.96 -15.64
CA ASP A 41 -3.91 -14.36 -15.34
C ASP A 41 -3.67 -15.23 -16.58
N ILE A 42 -2.80 -16.21 -16.46
CA ILE A 42 -2.44 -17.12 -17.55
C ILE A 42 -2.87 -18.52 -17.18
N LYS A 43 -3.98 -18.98 -17.76
CA LYS A 43 -4.58 -20.29 -17.46
C LYS A 43 -3.90 -21.48 -18.16
N HIS A 44 -2.79 -21.26 -18.87
CA HIS A 44 -2.06 -22.32 -19.56
C HIS A 44 -1.06 -23.03 -18.63
N SER A 45 -1.20 -24.35 -18.46
CA SER A 45 -0.43 -25.16 -17.50
C SER A 45 1.08 -25.27 -17.79
N GLY A 46 1.55 -24.79 -18.95
CA GLY A 46 2.96 -24.78 -19.33
C GLY A 46 3.63 -23.40 -19.30
N PHE A 47 2.94 -22.35 -18.86
CA PHE A 47 3.48 -20.99 -18.95
C PHE A 47 4.78 -20.81 -18.15
N LYS A 48 5.81 -20.27 -18.82
CA LYS A 48 7.07 -19.83 -18.23
C LYS A 48 7.54 -18.57 -18.95
N LEU A 49 7.96 -17.57 -18.18
CA LEU A 49 8.60 -16.36 -18.68
C LEU A 49 10.07 -16.58 -19.03
N ASP A 50 10.76 -17.45 -18.29
CA ASP A 50 12.15 -17.81 -18.55
C ASP A 50 12.31 -18.96 -19.53
N GLU A 51 13.45 -18.96 -20.21
CA GLU A 51 13.81 -19.96 -21.20
C GLU A 51 14.58 -21.13 -20.56
N GLN A 52 14.22 -22.35 -20.93
CA GLN A 52 14.87 -23.56 -20.44
C GLN A 52 16.36 -23.57 -20.81
N GLY A 53 17.22 -23.89 -19.82
CA GLY A 53 18.67 -24.00 -20.01
C GLY A 53 19.46 -22.72 -19.75
N LYS A 54 18.80 -21.55 -19.71
CA LYS A 54 19.45 -20.28 -19.34
C LYS A 54 19.72 -20.18 -17.83
N ASP A 55 20.56 -19.21 -17.44
CA ASP A 55 21.04 -19.06 -16.07
C ASP A 55 19.92 -18.91 -15.05
N THR A 56 18.95 -18.05 -15.31
CA THR A 56 17.79 -17.85 -14.43
C THR A 56 16.97 -19.13 -14.24
N TRP A 57 16.78 -19.91 -15.31
CA TRP A 57 16.15 -21.22 -15.24
C TRP A 57 16.98 -22.24 -14.44
N ARG A 58 18.31 -22.24 -14.61
CA ARG A 58 19.22 -23.13 -13.87
C ARG A 58 19.24 -22.80 -12.37
N HIS A 59 19.20 -21.51 -12.01
CA HIS A 59 19.10 -21.06 -10.62
C HIS A 59 17.80 -21.55 -9.97
N ALA A 60 16.68 -21.39 -10.66
CA ALA A 60 15.39 -21.90 -10.23
C ALA A 60 15.41 -23.43 -10.05
N LYS A 61 15.92 -24.16 -11.05
CA LYS A 61 16.04 -25.63 -10.99
C LYS A 61 16.95 -26.10 -9.85
N ALA A 62 17.97 -25.33 -9.49
CA ALA A 62 18.86 -25.62 -8.37
C ALA A 62 18.21 -25.39 -6.99
N GLY A 63 16.97 -24.87 -6.93
CA GLY A 63 16.20 -24.72 -5.70
C GLY A 63 16.07 -23.28 -5.19
N ALA A 64 16.43 -22.27 -5.99
CA ALA A 64 16.17 -20.88 -5.61
C ALA A 64 14.66 -20.62 -5.50
N SER A 65 14.22 -20.11 -4.34
CA SER A 65 12.83 -19.75 -4.09
C SER A 65 12.39 -18.50 -4.87
N ILE A 66 13.34 -17.59 -5.13
CA ILE A 66 13.19 -16.39 -5.95
C ILE A 66 14.46 -16.25 -6.79
N VAL A 67 14.30 -15.96 -8.09
CA VAL A 67 15.40 -15.60 -8.99
C VAL A 67 15.22 -14.14 -9.41
N CYS A 68 16.26 -13.32 -9.23
CA CYS A 68 16.28 -11.93 -9.67
C CYS A 68 17.32 -11.77 -10.79
N ALA A 69 16.92 -11.16 -11.90
CA ALA A 69 17.80 -10.81 -13.01
C ALA A 69 17.72 -9.31 -13.26
N GLY A 70 18.86 -8.62 -13.17
CA GLY A 70 18.95 -7.18 -13.43
C GLY A 70 19.68 -6.90 -14.73
N ALA A 71 19.11 -6.00 -15.54
CA ALA A 71 19.69 -5.40 -16.72
C ALA A 71 19.70 -3.86 -16.59
N ILE A 72 20.26 -3.16 -17.57
CA ILE A 72 20.38 -1.67 -17.53
C ILE A 72 19.01 -0.99 -17.44
N HIS A 73 17.98 -1.58 -18.06
CA HIS A 73 16.65 -0.97 -18.18
C HIS A 73 15.51 -1.83 -17.63
N GLU A 74 15.83 -2.99 -17.06
CA GLU A 74 14.83 -3.99 -16.68
C GLU A 74 15.31 -4.77 -15.47
N THR A 75 14.38 -5.18 -14.61
CA THR A 75 14.66 -6.09 -13.51
C THR A 75 13.51 -7.07 -13.38
N ASP A 76 13.82 -8.34 -13.53
CA ASP A 76 12.86 -9.43 -13.48
C ASP A 76 12.95 -10.18 -12.15
N PHE A 77 11.79 -10.38 -11.53
CA PHE A 77 11.63 -11.24 -10.37
C PHE A 77 10.83 -12.48 -10.78
N LEU A 78 11.47 -13.64 -10.71
CA LEU A 78 10.83 -14.93 -10.97
C LEU A 78 10.57 -15.64 -9.65
N VAL A 79 9.29 -15.70 -9.27
CA VAL A 79 8.81 -16.52 -8.16
C VAL A 79 8.35 -17.86 -8.73
N LYS A 80 9.08 -18.94 -8.41
CA LYS A 80 8.87 -20.28 -9.00
C LYS A 80 7.85 -21.12 -8.23
N ASN A 81 6.79 -20.47 -7.76
CA ASN A 81 5.66 -21.08 -7.08
C ASN A 81 4.36 -20.38 -7.49
N HIS A 82 3.25 -21.11 -7.51
CA HIS A 82 1.95 -20.49 -7.74
C HIS A 82 1.58 -19.57 -6.57
N LEU A 83 1.15 -18.36 -6.89
CA LEU A 83 0.62 -17.40 -5.93
C LEU A 83 -0.86 -17.16 -6.24
N GLU A 84 -1.68 -17.21 -5.20
CA GLU A 84 -3.08 -16.76 -5.28
C GLU A 84 -3.12 -15.24 -5.51
N PHE A 85 -4.22 -14.76 -6.10
CA PHE A 85 -4.39 -13.35 -6.46
C PHE A 85 -4.11 -12.39 -5.28
N GLU A 86 -4.57 -12.72 -4.07
CA GLU A 86 -4.35 -11.88 -2.89
C GLU A 86 -2.85 -11.64 -2.59
N LYS A 87 -2.01 -12.66 -2.75
CA LYS A 87 -0.56 -12.56 -2.55
C LYS A 87 0.10 -11.76 -3.67
N ILE A 88 -0.34 -11.94 -4.92
CA ILE A 88 0.14 -11.15 -6.06
C ILE A 88 -0.22 -9.67 -5.84
N LYS A 89 -1.47 -9.40 -5.44
CA LYS A 89 -1.95 -8.06 -5.12
C LYS A 89 -1.11 -7.40 -4.02
N GLU A 90 -0.79 -8.12 -2.95
CA GLU A 90 0.05 -7.60 -1.86
C GLU A 90 1.45 -7.19 -2.35
N LEU A 91 2.05 -7.96 -3.26
CA LEU A 91 3.35 -7.64 -3.86
C LEU A 91 3.31 -6.41 -4.77
N VAL A 92 2.21 -6.22 -5.51
CA VAL A 92 2.10 -5.18 -6.53
C VAL A 92 1.57 -3.85 -5.98
N SER A 93 0.63 -3.91 -5.04
CA SER A 93 -0.09 -2.73 -4.51
C SER A 93 0.80 -1.60 -3.96
N PRO A 94 1.93 -1.85 -3.28
CA PRO A 94 2.81 -0.78 -2.80
C PRO A 94 3.41 0.09 -3.92
N HIS A 95 3.46 -0.43 -5.14
CA HIS A 95 4.11 0.21 -6.28
C HIS A 95 3.14 0.87 -7.25
N ALA A 96 1.83 0.83 -6.99
CA ALA A 96 0.80 1.28 -7.92
C ALA A 96 -0.30 2.11 -7.26
N ASP A 97 -0.74 3.14 -7.98
CA ASP A 97 -1.92 3.92 -7.67
C ASP A 97 -3.18 3.24 -8.24
N ILE A 98 -3.08 2.57 -9.39
CA ILE A 98 -4.14 1.77 -10.03
C ILE A 98 -3.56 0.43 -10.48
N ILE A 99 -4.31 -0.66 -10.29
CA ILE A 99 -3.96 -1.99 -10.80
C ILE A 99 -5.00 -2.40 -11.85
N LEU A 100 -4.54 -2.71 -13.05
CA LEU A 100 -5.35 -3.29 -14.13
C LEU A 100 -5.08 -4.79 -14.24
N VAL A 101 -6.14 -5.61 -14.18
CA VAL A 101 -6.01 -7.07 -14.13
C VAL A 101 -6.63 -7.68 -15.37
N GLU A 102 -5.85 -8.32 -16.23
CA GLU A 102 -6.37 -9.13 -17.33
C GLU A 102 -6.66 -10.56 -16.82
N GLY A 103 -7.94 -10.91 -16.66
CA GLY A 103 -8.38 -12.24 -16.18
C GLY A 103 -8.87 -12.25 -14.73
N PHE A 104 -8.62 -13.34 -13.99
CA PHE A 104 -9.16 -13.55 -12.62
C PHE A 104 -10.68 -13.30 -12.53
N LYS A 105 -11.45 -13.95 -13.41
CA LYS A 105 -12.90 -13.71 -13.55
C LYS A 105 -13.64 -13.88 -12.22
N GLU A 106 -13.25 -14.90 -11.47
CA GLU A 106 -13.79 -15.33 -10.18
C GLU A 106 -13.48 -14.39 -9.00
N VAL A 107 -12.50 -13.48 -9.13
CA VAL A 107 -12.15 -12.54 -8.06
C VAL A 107 -13.15 -11.38 -8.08
N ARG A 108 -13.79 -11.11 -6.95
CA ARG A 108 -14.78 -10.02 -6.86
C ARG A 108 -14.16 -8.65 -7.12
N GLY A 109 -14.92 -7.72 -7.69
CA GLY A 109 -14.49 -6.32 -7.84
C GLY A 109 -15.11 -5.61 -9.03
N LYS A 110 -14.46 -4.52 -9.44
CA LYS A 110 -14.88 -3.70 -10.58
C LYS A 110 -14.44 -4.35 -11.89
N LYS A 111 -15.36 -4.56 -12.83
CA LYS A 111 -15.08 -5.33 -14.06
C LYS A 111 -15.43 -4.57 -15.32
N ILE A 112 -14.60 -4.73 -16.34
CA ILE A 112 -14.91 -4.41 -17.73
C ILE A 112 -15.06 -5.75 -18.46
N ILE A 113 -16.26 -6.02 -19.01
CA ILE A 113 -16.55 -7.23 -19.77
C ILE A 113 -16.14 -7.01 -21.22
N VAL A 114 -15.29 -7.89 -21.75
CA VAL A 114 -14.85 -7.85 -23.15
C VAL A 114 -15.34 -9.08 -23.89
N ALA A 115 -16.24 -8.86 -24.85
CA ALA A 115 -17.01 -9.91 -25.52
C ALA A 115 -17.10 -9.69 -27.03
N ARG A 116 -17.20 -10.79 -27.79
CA ARG A 116 -17.46 -10.75 -29.23
C ARG A 116 -18.95 -10.86 -29.54
N THR A 117 -19.69 -11.58 -28.72
CA THR A 117 -21.11 -11.86 -28.92
C THR A 117 -21.92 -11.60 -27.65
N LEU A 118 -23.24 -11.43 -27.78
CA LEU A 118 -24.14 -11.35 -26.62
C LEU A 118 -24.06 -12.61 -25.73
N ASN A 119 -23.87 -13.79 -26.35
CA ASN A 119 -23.72 -15.04 -25.62
C ASN A 119 -22.44 -15.08 -24.77
N ASP A 120 -21.33 -14.48 -25.24
CA ASP A 120 -20.12 -14.35 -24.42
C ASP A 120 -20.39 -13.54 -23.14
N ILE A 121 -21.20 -12.47 -23.24
CA ILE A 121 -21.58 -11.66 -22.08
C ILE A 121 -22.34 -12.51 -21.08
N THR A 122 -23.36 -13.24 -21.52
CA THR A 122 -24.14 -14.12 -20.64
C THR A 122 -23.27 -15.18 -19.97
N GLN A 123 -22.34 -15.78 -20.71
CA GLN A 123 -21.40 -16.76 -20.15
C GLN A 123 -20.46 -16.14 -19.10
N ILE A 124 -19.93 -14.95 -19.36
CA ILE A 124 -19.06 -14.25 -18.41
C ILE A 124 -19.84 -13.86 -17.17
N GLN A 125 -21.07 -13.34 -17.33
CA GLN A 125 -21.96 -13.00 -16.21
C GLN A 125 -22.27 -14.20 -15.31
N GLY A 126 -22.34 -15.41 -15.86
CA GLY A 126 -22.50 -16.64 -15.07
C GLY A 126 -21.24 -17.09 -14.32
N LEU A 127 -20.09 -16.47 -14.54
CA LEU A 127 -18.80 -16.82 -13.91
C LEU A 127 -18.30 -15.78 -12.90
N ILE A 128 -18.89 -14.60 -12.89
CA ILE A 128 -18.57 -13.50 -11.97
C ILE A 128 -19.55 -13.51 -10.78
N ALA A 129 -19.23 -12.79 -9.72
CA ALA A 129 -20.12 -12.70 -8.56
C ALA A 129 -21.28 -11.74 -8.83
N GLU A 130 -22.44 -11.98 -8.19
CA GLU A 130 -23.62 -11.13 -8.34
C GLU A 130 -23.39 -9.69 -7.85
N ASP A 131 -22.51 -9.51 -6.88
CA ASP A 131 -22.13 -8.21 -6.32
C ASP A 131 -20.96 -7.52 -7.05
N ASP A 132 -20.53 -8.06 -8.19
CA ASP A 132 -19.51 -7.42 -9.02
C ASP A 132 -20.04 -6.17 -9.72
N GLU A 133 -19.23 -5.10 -9.70
CA GLU A 133 -19.57 -3.84 -10.34
C GLU A 133 -19.13 -3.87 -11.81
N ILE A 134 -20.08 -3.98 -12.74
CA ILE A 134 -19.79 -3.90 -14.17
C ILE A 134 -19.64 -2.44 -14.58
N LEU A 135 -18.40 -2.01 -14.76
CA LEU A 135 -18.07 -0.64 -15.15
C LEU A 135 -18.37 -0.37 -16.62
N ALA A 136 -18.09 -1.33 -17.48
CA ALA A 136 -18.35 -1.22 -18.90
C ALA A 136 -18.41 -2.59 -19.61
N VAL A 137 -19.01 -2.60 -20.79
CA VAL A 137 -18.91 -3.67 -21.79
C VAL A 137 -18.11 -3.15 -22.99
N ALA A 138 -17.24 -3.97 -23.55
CA ALA A 138 -16.35 -3.62 -24.65
C ALA A 138 -16.16 -4.80 -25.62
N GLY A 139 -15.48 -4.54 -26.74
CA GLY A 139 -15.14 -5.54 -27.76
C GLY A 139 -16.13 -5.55 -28.93
N PRO A 140 -16.01 -6.52 -29.86
CA PRO A 140 -16.78 -6.50 -31.12
C PRO A 140 -18.29 -6.43 -30.93
N VAL A 141 -18.84 -6.98 -29.84
CA VAL A 141 -20.27 -6.86 -29.54
C VAL A 141 -20.74 -5.40 -29.40
N VAL A 142 -19.86 -4.51 -28.92
CA VAL A 142 -20.12 -3.07 -28.82
C VAL A 142 -19.79 -2.37 -30.13
N ASP A 143 -18.61 -2.65 -30.70
CA ASP A 143 -18.14 -1.99 -31.92
C ASP A 143 -19.08 -2.26 -33.12
N ASP A 144 -19.71 -3.43 -33.17
CA ASP A 144 -20.67 -3.82 -34.20
C ASP A 144 -22.12 -3.37 -33.88
N GLY A 145 -22.34 -2.62 -32.78
CA GLY A 145 -23.65 -2.13 -32.36
C GLY A 145 -24.63 -3.21 -31.90
N LEU A 146 -24.13 -4.38 -31.48
CA LEU A 146 -24.96 -5.52 -31.09
C LEU A 146 -25.36 -5.50 -29.60
N TYR A 147 -24.64 -4.74 -28.77
CA TYR A 147 -24.95 -4.60 -27.35
C TYR A 147 -26.08 -3.58 -27.11
N SER A 148 -27.12 -4.01 -26.41
CA SER A 148 -28.30 -3.18 -26.09
C SER A 148 -28.66 -3.19 -24.60
N GLY A 149 -27.69 -3.50 -23.72
CA GLY A 149 -27.90 -3.50 -22.26
C GLY A 149 -27.63 -2.14 -21.62
N ASP A 150 -27.91 -2.04 -20.32
CA ASP A 150 -27.83 -0.77 -19.58
C ASP A 150 -26.39 -0.37 -19.16
N ALA A 151 -25.42 -1.27 -19.27
CA ALA A 151 -24.05 -0.97 -18.87
C ALA A 151 -23.41 0.05 -19.82
N THR A 152 -22.47 0.85 -19.30
CA THR A 152 -21.67 1.76 -20.14
C THR A 152 -20.95 0.95 -21.22
N THR A 153 -20.99 1.42 -22.46
CA THR A 153 -20.24 0.82 -23.58
C THR A 153 -18.89 1.50 -23.73
N MET A 154 -17.86 0.72 -24.04
CA MET A 154 -16.52 1.19 -24.36
C MET A 154 -16.18 0.74 -25.78
N GLU A 155 -16.22 1.69 -26.71
CA GLU A 155 -15.82 1.49 -28.11
C GLU A 155 -14.31 1.39 -28.24
N ARG A 156 -13.86 0.74 -29.32
CA ARG A 156 -12.42 0.54 -29.58
C ARG A 156 -11.65 1.86 -29.62
N GLY A 157 -10.63 1.97 -28.76
CA GLY A 157 -9.72 3.12 -28.72
C GLY A 157 -10.28 4.32 -27.96
N GLU A 158 -11.48 4.23 -27.40
CA GLU A 158 -12.08 5.29 -26.60
C GLU A 158 -12.32 4.81 -25.16
N VAL A 159 -12.01 5.66 -24.19
CA VAL A 159 -12.42 5.45 -22.79
C VAL A 159 -13.64 6.33 -22.53
N PRO A 160 -14.82 5.78 -22.18
CA PRO A 160 -16.02 6.58 -21.94
C PRO A 160 -15.84 7.57 -20.79
N HIS A 161 -16.49 8.73 -20.86
CA HIS A 161 -16.34 9.81 -19.87
C HIS A 161 -16.59 9.35 -18.43
N SER A 162 -17.62 8.53 -18.19
CA SER A 162 -17.91 7.97 -16.86
C SER A 162 -16.76 7.13 -16.31
N LEU A 163 -16.14 6.32 -17.17
CA LEU A 163 -14.99 5.48 -16.81
C LEU A 163 -13.73 6.33 -16.61
N GLN A 164 -13.53 7.38 -17.41
CA GLN A 164 -12.46 8.36 -17.22
C GLN A 164 -12.51 9.02 -15.83
N GLU A 165 -13.68 9.51 -15.42
CA GLU A 165 -13.89 10.13 -14.11
C GLU A 165 -13.58 9.15 -12.97
N LEU A 166 -14.05 7.90 -13.10
CA LEU A 166 -13.75 6.85 -12.14
C LEU A 166 -12.25 6.56 -12.07
N LEU A 167 -11.57 6.38 -13.20
CA LEU A 167 -10.13 6.13 -13.26
C LEU A 167 -9.33 7.25 -12.59
N ILE A 168 -9.68 8.52 -12.82
CA ILE A 168 -9.05 9.66 -12.16
C ILE A 168 -9.29 9.63 -10.65
N LYS A 169 -10.52 9.31 -10.22
CA LYS A 169 -10.87 9.17 -8.80
C LYS A 169 -10.03 8.07 -8.13
N LEU A 170 -9.95 6.90 -8.77
CA LEU A 170 -9.18 5.75 -8.27
C LEU A 170 -7.69 6.06 -8.20
N GLY A 171 -7.13 6.73 -9.23
CA GLY A 171 -5.73 7.14 -9.24
C GLY A 171 -5.39 8.11 -8.11
N LYS A 172 -6.24 9.12 -7.87
CA LYS A 172 -6.06 10.05 -6.74
C LYS A 172 -6.13 9.35 -5.38
N GLN A 173 -7.05 8.40 -5.22
CA GLN A 173 -7.12 7.57 -4.02
C GLN A 173 -5.86 6.72 -3.86
N GLY A 174 -5.40 6.09 -4.95
CA GLY A 174 -4.17 5.32 -5.03
C GLY A 174 -2.94 6.12 -4.57
N GLN A 175 -2.75 7.33 -5.11
CA GLN A 175 -1.68 8.24 -4.71
C GLN A 175 -1.75 8.59 -3.22
N LEU A 176 -2.94 8.89 -2.69
CA LEU A 176 -3.09 9.16 -1.26
C LEU A 176 -2.69 7.95 -0.41
N ARG A 177 -3.05 6.73 -0.81
CA ARG A 177 -2.65 5.50 -0.12
C ARG A 177 -1.14 5.29 -0.21
N ARG A 178 -0.56 5.42 -1.40
CA ARG A 178 0.87 5.24 -1.62
C ARG A 178 1.67 6.27 -0.82
N ASN A 179 1.24 7.53 -0.78
CA ASN A 179 1.87 8.57 0.05
C ASN A 179 1.76 8.29 1.56
N ARG A 180 0.71 7.57 2.02
CA ARG A 180 0.63 7.08 3.41
C ARG A 180 1.63 5.95 3.68
N LEU A 181 1.84 5.06 2.72
CA LEU A 181 2.79 3.94 2.82
C LEU A 181 4.25 4.39 2.63
N GLU A 182 4.46 5.43 1.82
CA GLU A 182 5.73 6.12 1.59
C GLU A 182 6.01 7.17 2.67
N MET A 183 5.34 7.13 3.83
CA MET A 183 5.88 7.81 5.02
C MET A 183 7.31 7.29 5.21
N PRO A 184 8.34 8.15 5.13
CA PRO A 184 9.72 7.70 5.28
C PRO A 184 9.94 7.36 6.75
N LEU A 185 9.48 6.20 7.21
CA LEU A 185 9.75 5.68 8.56
C LEU A 185 11.26 5.64 8.82
N ALA A 186 12.08 5.47 7.77
CA ALA A 186 13.54 5.55 7.83
C ALA A 186 14.07 6.94 8.19
N SER A 187 13.33 8.02 7.92
CA SER A 187 13.72 9.39 8.26
C SER A 187 13.18 9.83 9.61
N TYR A 188 12.80 8.92 10.52
CA TYR A 188 12.49 9.28 11.91
C TYR A 188 13.38 8.50 12.86
N SER A 189 13.91 9.22 13.86
CA SER A 189 14.56 8.62 15.02
C SER A 189 13.58 8.57 16.19
N CYS A 190 13.71 7.56 17.04
CA CYS A 190 12.97 7.45 18.29
C CYS A 190 13.98 7.50 19.44
N SER A 191 13.80 8.45 20.35
CA SER A 191 14.55 8.55 21.60
C SER A 191 13.62 8.39 22.79
N LEU A 192 14.15 7.78 23.85
CA LEU A 192 13.51 7.63 25.14
C LEU A 192 14.28 8.45 26.16
N ASP A 193 13.54 9.19 26.97
CA ASP A 193 14.06 10.03 28.03
C ASP A 193 13.24 9.70 29.28
N VAL A 194 13.92 9.39 30.38
CA VAL A 194 13.30 9.07 31.67
C VAL A 194 13.92 9.95 32.73
N ASN A 195 13.11 10.76 33.41
CA ASN A 195 13.55 11.75 34.41
C ASN A 195 14.63 12.73 33.88
N GLY A 196 14.62 13.04 32.57
CA GLY A 196 15.64 13.88 31.94
C GLY A 196 16.89 13.11 31.48
N CYS A 197 16.96 11.79 31.71
CA CYS A 197 18.06 10.94 31.28
C CYS A 197 17.73 10.24 29.96
N ASN A 198 18.57 10.43 28.94
CA ASN A 198 18.43 9.72 27.67
C ASN A 198 18.74 8.22 27.87
N ILE A 199 17.77 7.37 27.58
CA ILE A 199 17.90 5.92 27.65
C ILE A 199 18.28 5.38 26.26
N PRO A 200 19.50 4.81 26.08
CA PRO A 200 19.91 4.27 24.79
C PRO A 200 19.08 3.04 24.42
N LEU A 201 18.42 3.09 23.26
CA LEU A 201 17.60 2.00 22.75
C LEU A 201 18.36 1.15 21.72
N LYS A 202 18.19 -0.17 21.77
CA LYS A 202 18.62 -1.07 20.67
C LYS A 202 17.87 -0.71 19.37
N PRO A 203 18.48 -0.89 18.18
CA PRO A 203 17.87 -0.48 16.90
C PRO A 203 16.47 -1.05 16.64
N TYR A 204 16.23 -2.31 17.02
CA TYR A 204 14.91 -2.94 16.85
C TYR A 204 13.86 -2.32 17.79
N VAL A 205 14.20 -2.01 19.05
CA VAL A 205 13.27 -1.39 20.02
C VAL A 205 12.87 0.01 19.55
N SER A 206 13.87 0.80 19.12
CA SER A 206 13.64 2.14 18.56
C SER A 206 12.73 2.07 17.32
N THR A 207 12.95 1.09 16.43
CA THR A 207 12.13 0.91 15.23
C THR A 207 10.70 0.50 15.56
N THR A 208 10.52 -0.43 16.49
CA THR A 208 9.20 -0.92 16.89
C THR A 208 8.36 0.19 17.55
N LEU A 209 8.92 0.89 18.55
CA LEU A 209 8.24 2.01 19.20
C LEU A 209 7.87 3.10 18.21
N LYS A 210 8.80 3.45 17.31
CA LYS A 210 8.56 4.41 16.22
C LYS A 210 7.36 4.01 15.36
N ASN A 211 7.33 2.77 14.88
CA ASN A 211 6.30 2.30 13.96
C ASN A 211 4.93 2.25 14.61
N ILE A 212 4.84 1.81 15.86
CA ILE A 212 3.59 1.74 16.63
C ILE A 212 2.99 3.13 16.79
N VAL A 213 3.81 4.08 17.21
CA VAL A 213 3.41 5.46 17.39
C VAL A 213 2.96 6.08 16.06
N ILE A 214 3.77 5.98 15.01
CA ILE A 214 3.43 6.54 13.70
C ILE A 214 2.14 5.93 13.16
N ALA A 215 2.00 4.61 13.21
CA ALA A 215 0.80 3.91 12.76
C ALA A 215 -0.47 4.37 13.50
N THR A 216 -0.34 4.73 14.78
CA THR A 216 -1.48 5.18 15.57
C THR A 216 -1.86 6.63 15.28
N ILE A 217 -0.88 7.48 14.97
CA ILE A 217 -1.11 8.91 14.71
C ILE A 217 -1.53 9.17 13.27
N ALA A 218 -0.94 8.46 12.30
CA ALA A 218 -1.12 8.70 10.87
C ALA A 218 -2.60 8.85 10.45
N PRO A 219 -3.56 8.05 10.97
CA PRO A 219 -4.99 8.21 10.67
C PRO A 219 -5.61 9.48 11.28
N LEU A 220 -5.12 9.94 12.43
CA LEU A 220 -5.66 11.09 13.19
C LEU A 220 -5.21 12.43 12.61
N THR A 221 -4.13 12.42 11.86
CA THR A 221 -3.49 13.59 11.28
C THR A 221 -4.05 14.05 9.93
N TRP A 222 -5.14 13.44 9.47
CA TRP A 222 -5.72 13.62 8.14
C TRP A 222 -6.06 15.08 7.75
N ASN A 223 -6.38 15.93 8.72
CA ASN A 223 -6.71 17.36 8.51
C ASN A 223 -5.52 18.31 8.63
N LEU A 224 -4.37 17.81 9.09
CA LEU A 224 -3.13 18.56 9.12
C LEU A 224 -2.45 18.22 7.79
N LYS A 225 -2.43 19.15 6.83
CA LYS A 225 -1.66 18.99 5.58
C LYS A 225 -0.21 18.55 5.93
N ASN A 226 0.08 17.26 5.84
CA ASN A 226 1.35 16.63 6.26
C ASN A 226 1.91 17.11 7.62
N PRO A 227 1.48 16.55 8.77
CA PRO A 227 2.11 16.85 10.07
C PRO A 227 3.50 16.25 10.21
N LEU A 228 3.88 15.40 9.27
CA LEU A 228 5.08 14.61 9.25
C LEU A 228 6.16 15.23 8.36
N ASN A 229 5.81 16.19 7.51
CA ASN A 229 6.81 17.08 6.93
C ASN A 229 7.29 18.02 8.05
N HIS A 230 8.46 17.72 8.61
CA HIS A 230 9.27 18.56 9.51
C HIS A 230 8.79 18.64 10.97
N GLY A 231 8.49 17.51 11.62
CA GLY A 231 7.92 17.57 12.96
C GLY A 231 8.48 16.65 14.04
N ARG A 232 8.42 17.14 15.29
CA ARG A 232 8.70 16.42 16.53
C ARG A 232 7.39 15.96 17.15
N ILE A 233 7.28 14.65 17.36
CA ILE A 233 6.18 14.04 18.10
C ILE A 233 6.72 13.69 19.48
N SER A 234 6.06 14.17 20.53
CA SER A 234 6.46 13.84 21.89
C SER A 234 5.31 13.25 22.68
N PHE A 235 5.62 12.18 23.40
CA PHE A 235 4.77 11.49 24.34
C PHE A 235 5.33 11.70 25.71
N GLN A 236 4.57 12.37 26.58
CA GLN A 236 4.93 12.48 27.98
C GLN A 236 3.95 11.66 28.80
N VAL A 237 4.50 10.82 29.67
CA VAL A 237 3.79 10.05 30.68
C VAL A 237 4.36 10.45 32.02
N ASN A 238 3.52 11.05 32.86
CA ASN A 238 3.88 11.36 34.23
C ASN A 238 3.36 10.25 35.17
N GLU A 239 4.18 9.83 36.13
CA GLU A 239 3.93 8.77 37.14
C GLU A 239 4.25 7.32 36.72
N SER A 240 4.72 6.54 37.70
CA SER A 240 5.07 5.11 37.64
C SER A 240 3.86 4.19 37.41
N THR A 241 2.64 4.68 37.66
CA THR A 241 1.37 4.05 37.28
C THR A 241 0.59 5.00 36.41
N VAL A 242 0.56 4.72 35.10
CA VAL A 242 -0.03 5.61 34.10
C VAL A 242 -1.54 5.70 34.29
N LYS A 243 -1.98 6.82 34.86
CA LYS A 243 -3.37 7.24 34.80
C LYS A 243 -3.60 7.94 33.46
N ARG A 244 -4.77 7.73 32.87
CA ARG A 244 -5.18 8.32 31.58
C ARG A 244 -4.97 9.85 31.49
N GLU A 245 -4.99 10.54 32.64
CA GLU A 245 -4.81 11.99 32.77
C GLU A 245 -3.35 12.45 32.68
N SER A 246 -2.38 11.55 32.83
CA SER A 246 -0.95 11.86 32.78
C SER A 246 -0.35 11.75 31.38
N PHE A 247 -1.14 11.31 30.39
CA PHE A 247 -0.72 11.17 29.01
C PHE A 247 -0.89 12.48 28.24
N LYS A 248 0.22 13.02 27.72
CA LYS A 248 0.22 14.18 26.82
C LYS A 248 0.89 13.83 25.51
N MET A 249 0.15 14.02 24.42
CA MET A 249 0.69 13.90 23.08
C MET A 249 0.78 15.28 22.43
N GLN A 250 1.94 15.58 21.86
CA GLN A 250 2.17 16.79 21.09
C GLN A 250 2.74 16.46 19.71
N VAL A 251 2.31 17.22 18.71
CA VAL A 251 2.92 17.26 17.37
C VAL A 251 3.30 18.71 17.11
N ASN A 252 4.58 18.97 16.89
CA ASN A 252 5.11 20.32 16.66
C ASN A 252 4.68 21.31 17.75
N GLN A 253 4.83 20.88 19.01
CA GLN A 253 4.46 21.63 20.22
C GLN A 253 2.94 21.91 20.36
N LYS A 254 2.10 21.38 19.47
CA LYS A 254 0.64 21.46 19.60
C LYS A 254 0.10 20.20 20.27
N SER A 255 -0.62 20.38 21.37
CA SER A 255 -1.30 19.28 22.08
C SER A 255 -2.42 18.70 21.22
N LEU A 256 -2.44 17.37 21.11
CA LEU A 256 -3.50 16.62 20.45
C LEU A 256 -4.40 15.95 21.49
N VAL A 257 -5.71 16.17 21.37
CA VAL A 257 -6.71 15.49 22.19
C VAL A 257 -7.08 14.17 21.54
N LEU A 258 -6.69 13.06 22.16
CA LEU A 258 -6.97 11.71 21.68
C LEU A 258 -8.21 11.12 22.35
N LYS A 259 -8.90 10.23 21.64
CA LYS A 259 -9.99 9.41 22.23
C LYS A 259 -9.41 8.43 23.25
N SER A 260 -10.20 8.07 24.28
CA SER A 260 -9.81 7.15 25.37
C SER A 260 -9.06 5.93 24.88
N PHE A 261 -9.69 5.19 23.96
CA PHE A 261 -9.19 3.89 23.55
C PHE A 261 -7.83 4.00 22.85
N VAL A 262 -7.56 5.12 22.17
CA VAL A 262 -6.27 5.38 21.52
C VAL A 262 -5.19 5.62 22.57
N VAL A 263 -5.50 6.42 23.60
CA VAL A 263 -4.60 6.68 24.72
C VAL A 263 -4.28 5.37 25.45
N ASP A 264 -5.30 4.57 25.76
CA ASP A 264 -5.15 3.32 26.49
C ASP A 264 -4.31 2.31 25.70
N SER A 265 -4.55 2.20 24.38
CA SER A 265 -3.81 1.29 23.51
C SER A 265 -2.34 1.70 23.37
N ILE A 266 -2.04 2.98 23.14
CA ILE A 266 -0.66 3.46 23.00
C ILE A 266 0.10 3.31 24.33
N SER A 267 -0.52 3.75 25.43
CA SER A 267 0.11 3.74 26.75
C SER A 267 0.47 2.32 27.19
N SER A 268 -0.45 1.37 27.02
CA SER A 268 -0.22 -0.04 27.39
C SER A 268 0.97 -0.66 26.65
N VAL A 269 1.10 -0.37 25.35
CA VAL A 269 2.19 -0.88 24.52
C VAL A 269 3.51 -0.23 24.90
N ILE A 270 3.55 1.10 25.05
CA ILE A 270 4.75 1.82 25.47
C ILE A 270 5.25 1.31 26.82
N LEU A 271 4.35 1.17 27.80
CA LEU A 271 4.69 0.66 29.13
C LEU A 271 5.19 -0.76 29.10
N GLY A 272 4.56 -1.62 28.30
CA GLY A 272 4.99 -3.01 28.11
C GLY A 272 6.40 -3.12 27.53
N TYR A 273 6.82 -2.18 26.69
CA TYR A 273 8.21 -2.13 26.20
C TYR A 273 9.17 -1.54 27.23
N ILE A 274 8.79 -0.45 27.90
CA ILE A 274 9.65 0.21 28.90
C ILE A 274 9.91 -0.71 30.09
N SER A 275 8.93 -1.48 30.54
CA SER A 275 9.10 -2.43 31.64
C SER A 275 10.08 -3.57 31.33
N THR A 276 10.42 -3.77 30.06
CA THR A 276 11.42 -4.77 29.63
C THR A 276 12.83 -4.19 29.50
N LEU A 277 12.99 -2.87 29.66
CA LEU A 277 14.29 -2.24 29.66
C LEU A 277 14.96 -2.40 31.03
N ASP A 278 16.23 -2.78 31.03
CA ASP A 278 17.07 -2.76 32.23
C ASP A 278 17.46 -1.30 32.54
N LEU A 279 16.67 -0.65 33.38
CA LEU A 279 16.81 0.76 33.71
C LEU A 279 17.56 0.99 35.02
N GLU A 280 17.77 -0.03 35.85
CA GLU A 280 18.40 0.08 37.18
C GLU A 280 19.83 0.64 37.06
N SER A 281 20.58 0.15 36.07
CA SER A 281 21.94 0.61 35.78
C SER A 281 22.02 2.08 35.35
N THR A 282 20.93 2.65 34.85
CA THR A 282 20.89 3.99 34.25
C THR A 282 20.23 5.03 35.16
N LEU A 283 19.21 4.63 35.94
CA LEU A 283 18.42 5.53 36.79
C LEU A 283 18.92 5.64 38.24
N MET A 284 19.93 4.85 38.65
CA MET A 284 20.53 4.93 40.00
C MET A 284 19.48 4.93 41.13
N ASP A 285 18.58 3.94 41.13
CA ASP A 285 17.49 3.77 42.12
C ASP A 285 16.40 4.87 42.17
N GLN A 286 16.33 5.76 41.17
CA GLN A 286 15.24 6.74 41.08
C GLN A 286 13.93 6.12 40.58
N GLU A 287 12.80 6.52 41.19
CA GLU A 287 11.47 6.19 40.66
C GLU A 287 11.24 6.85 39.29
N MET A 288 10.63 6.11 38.38
CA MET A 288 10.24 6.61 37.07
C MET A 288 9.04 7.56 37.18
N GLN A 289 9.25 8.85 36.95
CA GLN A 289 8.21 9.87 37.08
C GLN A 289 7.94 10.63 35.79
N ASP A 290 8.94 10.89 34.96
CA ASP A 290 8.80 11.63 33.69
C ASP A 290 9.34 10.82 32.53
N VAL A 291 8.46 10.08 31.83
CA VAL A 291 8.83 9.31 30.63
C VAL A 291 8.46 10.12 29.40
N LEU A 292 9.47 10.42 28.57
CA LEU A 292 9.32 11.20 27.36
C LEU A 292 9.86 10.41 26.15
N ILE A 293 8.95 9.97 25.27
CA ILE A 293 9.32 9.39 23.97
C ILE A 293 9.24 10.49 22.92
N LYS A 294 10.34 10.71 22.19
CA LYS A 294 10.41 11.70 21.10
C LYS A 294 10.63 10.96 19.79
N ILE A 295 9.78 11.25 18.81
CA ILE A 295 9.97 10.83 17.42
C ILE A 295 10.28 12.08 16.61
N ASP A 296 11.50 12.15 16.12
CA ASP A 296 12.03 13.31 15.41
C ASP A 296 12.29 12.95 13.96
N SER A 297 11.84 13.79 13.03
CA SER A 297 12.21 13.63 11.63
C SER A 297 13.70 13.93 11.45
N ASN A 298 14.47 12.93 11.03
CA ASN A 298 15.82 13.04 10.49
C ASN A 298 15.76 13.70 9.10
N THR A 299 15.41 14.99 9.02
CA THR A 299 15.60 15.74 7.77
C THR A 299 17.09 15.99 7.60
N ARG A 300 17.70 15.38 6.57
CA ARG A 300 18.93 15.91 5.99
C ARG A 300 18.52 17.12 5.17
N ASP A 301 19.22 18.25 5.32
CA ASP A 301 19.12 19.33 4.33
C ASP A 301 19.60 18.76 2.96
N ASP A 302 19.22 19.40 1.84
CA ASP A 302 19.58 18.97 0.46
C ASP A 302 21.11 18.78 0.25
N ASP A 303 21.94 19.29 1.17
CA ASP A 303 23.40 19.16 1.21
C ASP A 303 23.93 18.01 2.11
N GLY A 304 23.06 17.12 2.60
CA GLY A 304 23.48 15.90 3.32
C GLY A 304 24.03 16.08 4.74
N LYS A 305 23.93 17.28 5.34
CA LYS A 305 24.33 17.51 6.74
C LYS A 305 23.18 17.25 7.71
N THR A 306 23.49 16.57 8.81
CA THR A 306 22.56 16.33 9.93
C THR A 306 22.43 17.61 10.76
N LYS A 307 21.26 18.25 10.77
CA LYS A 307 20.96 19.28 11.77
C LYS A 307 20.51 18.58 13.06
N SER A 308 21.29 18.67 14.14
CA SER A 308 20.70 18.54 15.46
C SER A 308 19.90 19.82 15.71
N LEU A 309 18.59 19.73 15.85
CA LEU A 309 17.80 20.83 16.40
C LEU A 309 18.27 21.03 17.86
N LYS A 310 18.91 22.18 18.12
CA LYS A 310 19.19 22.66 19.47
C LYS A 310 17.89 23.05 20.16
#